data_AF-A0A0D1XYF0-F1
#
_entry.id   AF-A0A0D1XYF0-F1
#
_cell.length_a   1.000
_cell.length_b   1.000
_cell.length_c   1.000
_cell.angle_alpha   90.00
_cell.angle_beta   90.00
_cell.angle_gamma   90.00
#
_symmetry.space_group_name_H-M   'P 1'
#
loop_
_entity.id
_entity.type
_entity.pdbx_description
1 polymer ?
#
loop_
_entity_poly.entity_id
_entity_poly.type
_entity_poly.pdbx_seq_one_letter_code
_entity_poly.pdbx_strand_id
1 'polypeptide(L)'
;MITKKFSFESREFSSLEEMTDTLLHEANEQIIRIDMGNVNNVNENRNYVKWRLLHLQYYFGDITPVQVKSTYNSLWSQLYRLEHQDEYRHPYLKSLLEKVKNANV
;
A
#
# COMPACT_ATOMS: atom_id res chain seq x y z
N MET A 1 25.51 -5.05 24.37
CA MET A 1 24.28 -4.35 23.99
C MET A 1 23.77 -5.02 22.73
N ILE A 2 22.57 -5.63 22.75
CA ILE A 2 21.99 -6.21 21.53
C ILE A 2 21.45 -5.02 20.73
N THR A 3 22.17 -4.58 19.71
CA THR A 3 21.67 -3.62 18.73
C THR A 3 20.47 -4.28 18.04
N LYS A 4 19.27 -3.80 18.37
CA LYS A 4 18.03 -4.24 17.72
C LYS A 4 18.16 -3.85 16.25
N LYS A 5 18.51 -4.80 15.38
CA LYS A 5 18.63 -4.55 13.95
C LYS A 5 17.23 -4.25 13.41
N PHE A 6 17.08 -3.13 12.71
CA PHE A 6 15.86 -2.80 11.98
C PHE A 6 15.93 -3.50 10.64
N SER A 7 14.92 -4.28 10.29
CA SER A 7 14.97 -5.12 9.09
C SER A 7 13.60 -5.25 8.46
N PHE A 8 13.56 -5.09 7.15
CA PHE A 8 12.38 -5.36 6.34
C PHE A 8 12.79 -6.27 5.18
N GLU A 9 12.13 -7.43 5.09
CA GLU A 9 12.50 -8.51 4.16
C GLU A 9 13.98 -8.92 4.34
N SER A 10 14.80 -8.79 3.30
CA SER A 10 16.23 -9.10 3.30
C SER A 10 17.12 -7.89 3.55
N ARG A 11 16.55 -6.71 3.85
CA ARG A 11 17.29 -5.46 4.05
C ARG A 11 17.47 -5.16 5.53
N GLU A 12 18.70 -4.83 5.91
CA GLU A 12 19.04 -4.28 7.22
C GLU A 12 19.19 -2.76 7.12
N PHE A 13 18.71 -2.05 8.14
CA PHE A 13 18.77 -0.59 8.23
C PHE A 13 19.60 -0.18 9.46
N SER A 14 20.29 0.95 9.35
CA SER A 14 21.11 1.51 10.42
C SER A 14 20.28 2.12 11.55
N SER A 15 19.05 2.58 11.24
CA SER A 15 18.13 3.16 12.21
C SER A 15 16.65 2.94 11.83
N LEU A 16 15.75 3.13 12.81
CA LEU A 16 14.30 3.13 12.56
C LEU A 16 13.89 4.28 11.63
N GLU A 17 14.55 5.44 11.77
CA GLU A 17 14.30 6.62 10.94
C GLU A 17 14.60 6.33 9.47
N GLU A 18 15.79 5.78 9.18
CA GLU A 18 16.19 5.40 7.83
C GLU A 18 15.22 4.40 7.20
N MET A 19 14.83 3.36 7.96
CA MET A 19 13.84 2.39 7.50
C MET A 19 12.49 3.06 7.24
N THR A 20 12.06 3.95 8.14
CA THR A 20 10.78 4.66 8.02
C THR A 20 10.74 5.49 6.75
N ASP A 21 11.75 6.33 6.53
CA ASP A 21 11.83 7.19 5.35
C ASP A 21 11.88 6.35 4.07
N THR A 22 12.67 5.28 4.06
CA THR A 22 12.77 4.38 2.91
C THR A 22 11.43 3.73 2.58
N LEU A 23 10.75 3.14 3.57
CA LEU A 23 9.50 2.42 3.34
C LEU A 23 8.34 3.35 2.99
N LEU A 24 8.28 4.56 3.58
CA LEU A 24 7.29 5.58 3.21
C LEU A 24 7.54 6.09 1.79
N HIS A 25 8.79 6.34 1.41
CA HIS A 25 9.14 6.76 0.07
C HIS A 25 8.75 5.70 -0.98
N GLU A 26 9.10 4.44 -0.75
CA GLU A 26 8.73 3.34 -1.66
C GLU A 26 7.22 3.14 -1.78
N ALA A 27 6.50 3.25 -0.67
CA ALA A 27 5.03 3.19 -0.68
C ALA A 27 4.44 4.33 -1.51
N ASN A 28 4.93 5.55 -1.34
CA ASN A 28 4.52 6.71 -2.11
C ASN A 28 4.80 6.57 -3.61
N GLU A 29 6.02 6.17 -3.98
CA GLU A 29 6.42 5.96 -5.37
C GLU A 29 5.53 4.93 -6.06
N GLN A 30 5.21 3.83 -5.39
CA GLN A 30 4.34 2.82 -5.95
C GLN A 30 2.91 3.33 -6.16
N ILE A 31 2.36 4.12 -5.21
CA ILE A 31 1.05 4.77 -5.37
C ILE A 31 1.07 5.72 -6.59
N ILE A 32 2.08 6.58 -6.69
CA ILE A 32 2.23 7.52 -7.81
C ILE A 32 2.29 6.75 -9.14
N ARG A 33 3.05 5.66 -9.21
CA ARG A 33 3.14 4.82 -10.41
C ARG A 33 1.79 4.20 -10.78
N ILE A 34 0.98 3.81 -9.80
CA ILE A 34 -0.39 3.32 -10.06
C ILE A 34 -1.27 4.46 -10.57
N ASP A 35 -1.26 5.62 -9.92
CA ASP A 35 -2.09 6.78 -10.29
C ASP A 35 -1.76 7.32 -11.69
N MET A 36 -0.48 7.27 -12.08
CA MET A 36 -0.04 7.66 -13.42
C MET A 36 -0.34 6.60 -14.49
N GLY A 37 -0.83 5.41 -14.11
CA GLY A 37 -1.04 4.29 -15.02
C GLY A 37 0.24 3.60 -15.49
N ASN A 38 1.39 3.91 -14.88
CA ASN A 38 2.66 3.22 -15.15
C ASN A 38 2.65 1.78 -14.63
N VAL A 39 1.82 1.51 -13.63
CA VAL A 39 1.61 0.20 -13.01
C VAL A 39 0.11 -0.03 -12.86
N ASN A 40 -0.36 -1.24 -13.13
CA ASN A 40 -1.78 -1.56 -13.02
C ASN A 40 -2.26 -1.49 -11.56
N ASN A 41 -3.46 -0.92 -11.34
CA ASN A 41 -4.13 -0.96 -10.04
C ASN A 41 -4.71 -2.35 -9.76
N VAL A 42 -3.86 -3.30 -9.38
CA VAL A 42 -4.24 -4.67 -9.01
C VAL A 42 -3.74 -5.02 -7.60
N ASN A 43 -4.32 -6.07 -7.00
CA ASN A 43 -4.01 -6.50 -5.64
C ASN A 43 -2.51 -6.65 -5.35
N GLU A 44 -1.73 -7.20 -6.29
CA GLU A 44 -0.29 -7.37 -6.12
C GLU A 44 0.44 -6.04 -5.90
N ASN A 45 0.16 -5.04 -6.74
CA ASN A 45 0.79 -3.73 -6.67
C ASN A 45 0.32 -2.92 -5.45
N ARG A 46 -0.94 -3.11 -5.03
CA ARG A 46 -1.47 -2.54 -3.78
C ARG A 46 -0.85 -3.21 -2.55
N ASN A 47 -0.65 -4.52 -2.60
CA ASN A 47 -0.01 -5.26 -1.52
C ASN A 47 1.43 -4.78 -1.29
N TYR A 48 2.17 -4.45 -2.35
CA TYR A 48 3.50 -3.85 -2.21
C TYR A 48 3.49 -2.65 -1.25
N VAL A 49 2.53 -1.73 -1.41
CA VAL A 49 2.34 -0.56 -0.53
C VAL A 49 1.92 -1.01 0.87
N LYS A 50 0.88 -1.86 0.94
CA LYS A 50 0.28 -2.33 2.19
C LYS A 50 1.30 -2.98 3.13
N TRP A 51 2.18 -3.84 2.59
CA TRP A 51 3.18 -4.56 3.38
C TRP A 51 4.18 -3.61 4.05
N ARG A 52 4.57 -2.53 3.38
CA ARG A 52 5.46 -1.49 3.92
C ARG A 52 4.79 -0.75 5.07
N LEU A 53 3.55 -0.31 4.86
CA LEU A 53 2.80 0.42 5.87
C LEU A 53 2.50 -0.45 7.11
N LEU A 54 2.11 -1.71 6.92
CA LEU A 54 1.91 -2.66 8.04
C LEU A 54 3.20 -2.95 8.80
N HIS A 55 4.32 -3.03 8.10
CA HIS A 55 5.61 -3.21 8.76
C HIS A 55 5.99 -2.01 9.62
N LEU A 56 5.76 -0.79 9.13
CA LEU A 56 5.93 0.41 9.94
C LEU A 56 4.99 0.43 11.14
N GLN A 57 3.74 -0.01 10.98
CA GLN A 57 2.80 -0.16 12.09
C GLN A 57 3.35 -1.06 13.20
N TYR A 58 3.96 -2.19 12.84
CA TYR A 58 4.60 -3.09 13.80
C TYR A 58 5.70 -2.39 14.62
N TYR A 59 6.52 -1.56 13.98
CA TYR A 59 7.60 -0.84 14.66
C TYR A 59 7.11 0.38 15.47
N PHE A 60 6.06 1.05 15.01
CA PHE A 60 5.45 2.17 15.74
C PHE A 60 4.64 1.72 16.96
N GLY A 61 4.12 0.49 16.94
CA GLY A 61 3.21 0.00 17.98
C GLY A 61 1.90 0.79 17.98
N ASP A 62 1.45 1.22 19.16
CA ASP A 62 0.16 1.89 19.32
C ASP A 62 0.19 3.37 18.89
N ILE A 63 1.38 3.98 18.78
CA ILE A 63 1.53 5.42 18.56
C ILE A 63 2.47 5.67 17.39
N THR A 64 1.91 6.17 16.28
CA THR A 64 2.70 6.65 15.13
C THR A 64 3.50 7.91 15.50
N PRO A 65 4.81 7.97 15.23
CA PRO A 65 5.64 9.15 15.50
C PRO A 65 5.09 10.39 14.80
N VAL A 66 5.05 11.52 15.52
CA VAL A 66 4.42 12.77 15.07
C VAL A 66 5.03 13.28 13.75
N GLN A 67 6.34 13.11 13.58
CA GLN A 67 7.11 13.56 12.43
C GLN A 67 6.61 12.94 11.11
N VAL A 68 6.16 11.68 11.15
CA VAL A 68 5.79 10.92 9.94
C VAL A 68 4.29 10.64 9.86
N LYS A 69 3.53 10.93 10.92
CA LYS A 69 2.10 10.60 11.05
C LYS A 69 1.26 11.13 9.88
N SER A 70 1.53 12.36 9.42
CA SER A 70 0.79 12.95 8.30
C SER A 70 0.99 12.14 7.01
N THR A 71 2.25 11.88 6.65
CA THR A 71 2.61 11.10 5.45
C THR A 71 2.06 9.68 5.55
N TYR A 72 2.28 9.01 6.67
CA TYR A 72 1.79 7.64 6.92
C TYR A 72 0.28 7.52 6.75
N ASN A 73 -0.49 8.42 7.37
CA ASN A 73 -1.95 8.43 7.25
C ASN A 73 -2.43 8.76 5.83
N SER A 74 -1.73 9.68 5.15
CA SER A 74 -2.04 10.03 3.76
C SER A 74 -1.86 8.82 2.85
N LEU A 75 -0.77 8.06 3.00
CA LEU A 75 -0.51 6.86 2.20
C LEU A 75 -1.56 5.76 2.44
N TRP A 76 -1.97 5.53 3.69
CA TRP A 76 -3.09 4.62 3.99
C TRP A 76 -4.38 5.05 3.30
N SER A 77 -4.68 6.36 3.32
CA SER A 77 -5.89 6.90 2.71
C SER A 77 -5.87 6.78 1.18
N GLN A 78 -4.70 7.00 0.57
CA GLN A 78 -4.50 6.83 -0.86
C GLN A 78 -4.59 5.37 -1.28
N LEU A 79 -3.98 4.45 -0.51
CA LEU A 79 -4.12 3.02 -0.73
C LEU A 79 -5.58 2.57 -0.65
N TYR A 80 -6.32 3.04 0.36
CA TYR A 80 -7.76 2.78 0.48
C TYR A 80 -8.52 3.26 -0.76
N ARG A 81 -8.25 4.48 -1.25
CA ARG A 81 -8.84 4.96 -2.51
C ARG A 81 -8.54 4.03 -3.68
N LEU A 82 -7.28 3.61 -3.85
CA LEU A 82 -6.90 2.69 -4.93
C LEU A 82 -7.63 1.34 -4.84
N GLU A 83 -7.79 0.80 -3.63
CA GLU A 83 -8.57 -0.42 -3.39
C GLU A 83 -10.05 -0.27 -3.79
N HIS A 84 -10.61 0.95 -3.74
CA HIS A 84 -12.00 1.24 -4.11
C HIS A 84 -12.17 1.68 -5.56
N GLN A 85 -11.10 2.14 -6.21
CA GLN A 85 -11.10 2.51 -7.63
C GLN A 85 -10.94 1.30 -8.56
N ASP A 86 -10.24 0.26 -8.11
CA ASP A 86 -10.31 -1.04 -8.76
C ASP A 86 -11.72 -1.56 -8.47
N GLU A 87 -12.63 -1.31 -9.43
CA GLU A 87 -14.05 -1.61 -9.32
C GLU A 87 -14.24 -2.94 -8.60
N TYR A 88 -15.02 -2.93 -7.52
CA TYR A 88 -15.64 -4.11 -6.95
C TYR A 88 -16.54 -4.78 -8.01
N ARG A 89 -15.95 -5.37 -9.05
CA ARG A 89 -16.58 -6.47 -9.77
C ARG A 89 -16.13 -7.72 -9.03
N HIS A 90 -16.81 -7.99 -7.92
CA HIS A 90 -16.89 -9.35 -7.42
C HIS A 90 -17.05 -10.26 -8.64
N PRO A 91 -16.29 -11.35 -8.81
CA PRO A 91 -16.28 -12.13 -10.06
C PRO A 91 -17.70 -12.48 -10.55
N TYR A 92 -18.59 -12.71 -9.58
CA TYR A 92 -20.03 -12.82 -9.79
C TYR A 92 -20.68 -11.59 -10.47
N LEU A 93 -20.49 -10.38 -9.92
CA LEU A 93 -20.98 -9.11 -10.49
C LEU A 93 -20.38 -8.83 -11.87
N LYS A 94 -19.10 -9.18 -12.10
CA LYS A 94 -18.50 -9.12 -13.44
C LYS A 94 -19.27 -10.01 -14.42
N SER A 95 -19.51 -11.27 -14.05
CA SER A 95 -20.24 -12.23 -14.88
C SER A 95 -21.69 -11.81 -15.13
N LEU A 96 -22.32 -11.17 -14.14
CA LEU A 96 -23.70 -10.69 -14.23
C LEU A 96 -23.79 -9.49 -15.17
N LEU A 97 -22.86 -8.54 -15.05
CA LEU A 97 -22.76 -7.40 -15.95
C LEU A 97 -22.48 -7.84 -17.39
N GLU A 98 -21.59 -8.80 -17.61
CA GLU A 98 -21.32 -9.36 -18.94
C GLU A 98 -22.56 -10.05 -19.54
N LYS A 99 -23.32 -10.81 -18.74
CA LYS A 99 -24.59 -11.42 -19.17
C LYS A 99 -25.64 -10.38 -19.54
N VAL A 100 -25.82 -9.33 -18.73
CA VAL A 100 -26.77 -8.25 -19.02
C VAL A 100 -26.37 -7.49 -20.29
N LYS A 101 -25.08 -7.25 -20.49
CA LYS A 101 -24.57 -6.55 -21.67
C LYS A 101 -24.79 -7.36 -22.96
N ASN A 102 -24.66 -8.68 -22.89
CA ASN A 102 -24.90 -9.58 -24.02
C ASN A 102 -26.39 -9.89 -24.25
N ALA A 103 -27.25 -9.66 -23.26
CA ALA A 103 -28.71 -9.86 -23.39
C ALA A 103 -29.44 -8.65 -24.01
N ASN A 104 -28.78 -7.48 -24.07
CA ASN A 104 -29.32 -6.25 -24.67
C ASN A 104 -28.75 -5.98 -26.08
N VAL A 105 -28.20 -7.01 -26.74
CA VAL A 105 -27.80 -7.02 -28.16
C VAL A 105 -28.63 -8.06 -28.89
#